data_AF-A0A7W4IJL5-F1
#
_entry.id   AF-A0A7W4IJL5-F1
#
_cell.length_a   1.000
_cell.length_b   1.000
_cell.length_c   1.000
_cell.angle_alpha   90.00
_cell.angle_beta   90.00
_cell.angle_gamma   90.00
#
_symmetry.space_group_name_H-M   'P 1'
#
loop_
_entity.id
_entity.type
_entity.pdbx_description
1 polymer ?
#
loop_
_entity_poly.entity_id
_entity_poly.type
_entity_poly.pdbx_seq_one_letter_code
_entity_poly.pdbx_strand_id
1 'polypeptide(L)'
;MSLRKATIIGVTSIGIFFGGLLGLSACSTTQQSQSAYAISAAYTTAHGLVVQYTKGTFGTPDTRVENDLLTLDKNASDALVTVDTAERDGTGLGSTAVALATQAVTALADYLATHNIGKTTGENK
;
A
#
# COMPACT_ATOMS: atom_id res chain seq x y z
N MET A 1 46.66 6.58 6.58
CA MET A 1 46.18 5.46 5.74
C MET A 1 45.55 4.43 6.66
N SER A 2 44.43 3.77 6.42
CA SER A 2 43.42 3.78 5.38
C SER A 2 42.52 2.59 5.74
N LEU A 3 41.20 2.81 5.91
CA LEU A 3 40.08 1.91 5.54
C LEU A 3 40.05 0.47 6.14
N ARG A 4 38.98 -0.11 6.71
CA ARG A 4 37.53 0.12 6.76
C ARG A 4 36.99 -0.63 7.98
N LYS A 5 36.08 0.00 8.74
CA LYS A 5 35.15 -0.70 9.64
C LYS A 5 34.05 -1.31 8.76
N ALA A 6 33.92 -2.63 8.76
CA ALA A 6 32.73 -3.30 8.24
C ALA A 6 31.69 -3.32 9.37
N THR A 7 30.89 -2.27 9.44
CA THR A 7 29.69 -2.24 10.29
C THR A 7 28.61 -3.07 9.60
N ILE A 8 28.41 -4.29 10.09
CA ILE A 8 27.22 -5.10 9.79
C ILE A 8 26.11 -4.57 10.67
N ILE A 9 25.28 -3.67 10.15
CA ILE A 9 23.99 -3.33 10.76
C ILE A 9 22.95 -3.27 9.66
N GLY A 10 21.94 -4.12 9.83
CA GLY A 10 20.54 -3.77 9.58
C GLY A 10 20.15 -3.52 8.13
N VAL A 11 19.90 -4.59 7.39
CA VAL A 11 18.78 -4.60 6.46
C VAL A 11 18.05 -5.91 6.70
N THR A 12 17.09 -5.87 7.63
CA THR A 12 16.04 -6.89 7.68
C THR A 12 15.22 -6.68 6.42
N SER A 13 15.66 -7.35 5.36
CA SER A 13 15.03 -7.42 4.07
C SER A 13 13.63 -7.98 4.22
N ILE A 14 12.63 -7.09 4.31
CA ILE A 14 11.28 -7.40 3.85
C ILE A 14 11.35 -7.33 2.32
N GLY A 15 12.03 -8.32 1.75
CA GLY A 15 11.89 -8.66 0.34
C GLY A 15 10.56 -9.35 0.21
N ILE A 16 9.55 -8.63 -0.27
CA ILE A 16 8.30 -9.25 -0.71
C ILE A 16 8.67 -10.09 -1.94
N PHE A 17 8.85 -11.38 -1.68
CA PHE A 17 9.14 -12.41 -2.67
C PHE A 17 7.92 -12.56 -3.60
N PHE A 18 7.84 -11.75 -4.66
CA PHE A 18 7.03 -12.07 -5.83
C PHE A 18 7.84 -12.98 -6.77
N GLY A 19 8.10 -14.19 -6.28
CA GLY A 19 8.74 -15.25 -7.07
C GLY A 19 7.70 -16.21 -7.63
N GLY A 20 7.65 -16.33 -8.97
CA GLY A 20 7.17 -17.56 -9.61
C GLY A 20 6.14 -17.37 -10.73
N LEU A 21 6.58 -16.86 -11.90
CA LEU A 21 6.02 -17.29 -13.18
C LEU A 21 6.35 -18.78 -13.37
N LEU A 22 5.40 -19.70 -13.23
CA LEU A 22 5.29 -20.92 -14.05
C LEU A 22 3.85 -21.45 -13.96
N GLY A 23 3.29 -21.80 -15.11
CA GLY A 23 1.86 -21.86 -15.37
C GLY A 23 1.06 -22.87 -14.55
N LEU A 24 -0.19 -22.47 -14.29
CA LEU A 24 -1.37 -23.32 -14.13
C LEU A 24 -2.58 -22.42 -14.42
N SER A 25 -3.34 -22.74 -15.47
CA SER A 25 -4.59 -22.05 -15.89
C SER A 25 -5.75 -22.21 -14.90
N ALA A 26 -5.44 -22.61 -13.66
CA ALA A 26 -6.31 -22.65 -12.49
C ALA A 26 -5.72 -21.84 -11.31
N CYS A 27 -4.93 -20.80 -11.60
CA CYS A 27 -4.78 -19.59 -10.75
C CYS A 27 -6.11 -18.80 -10.74
N SER A 28 -7.20 -19.53 -10.54
CA SER A 28 -8.58 -19.16 -10.82
C SER A 28 -9.18 -18.58 -9.55
N THR A 29 -9.65 -17.34 -9.60
CA THR A 29 -10.50 -16.68 -8.57
C THR A 29 -9.97 -16.64 -7.13
N THR A 30 -9.64 -17.75 -6.48
CA THR A 30 -9.11 -17.81 -5.11
C THR A 30 -7.85 -16.95 -4.91
N GLN A 31 -6.91 -16.95 -5.87
CA GLN A 31 -5.69 -16.15 -5.76
C GLN A 31 -5.94 -14.65 -6.02
N GLN A 32 -6.94 -14.34 -6.85
CA GLN A 32 -7.39 -12.95 -7.08
C GLN A 32 -8.13 -12.41 -5.85
N SER A 33 -9.00 -13.20 -5.22
CA SER A 33 -9.67 -12.82 -3.98
C SER A 33 -8.70 -12.72 -2.79
N GLN A 34 -7.66 -13.57 -2.70
CA GLN A 34 -6.58 -13.39 -1.72
C GLN A 34 -5.81 -12.08 -1.94
N SER A 35 -5.55 -11.73 -3.20
CA SER A 35 -4.90 -10.46 -3.55
C SER A 35 -5.80 -9.27 -3.21
N ALA A 36 -7.09 -9.32 -3.55
CA ALA A 36 -8.08 -8.31 -3.20
C ALA A 36 -8.15 -8.11 -1.68
N TYR A 37 -8.21 -9.19 -0.90
CA TYR A 37 -8.20 -9.12 0.56
C TYR A 37 -6.93 -8.45 1.12
N ALA A 38 -5.75 -8.83 0.60
CA ALA A 38 -4.49 -8.23 1.02
C ALA A 38 -4.42 -6.72 0.69
N ILE A 39 -4.92 -6.32 -0.48
CA ILE A 39 -4.99 -4.91 -0.90
C ILE A 39 -5.94 -4.13 0.01
N SER A 40 -7.12 -4.67 0.34
CA SER A 40 -8.08 -4.04 1.25
C SER A 40 -7.54 -3.86 2.67
N ALA A 41 -6.78 -4.85 3.17
CA ALA A 41 -6.12 -4.74 4.47
C ALA A 41 -5.03 -3.66 4.48
N ALA A 42 -4.22 -3.59 3.42
CA ALA A 42 -3.21 -2.55 3.25
C ALA A 42 -3.84 -1.15 3.15
N TYR A 43 -4.92 -1.01 2.39
CA TYR A 43 -5.68 0.23 2.28
C TYR A 43 -6.25 0.67 3.64
N THR A 44 -6.85 -0.23 4.41
CA THR A 44 -7.41 0.11 5.73
C THR A 44 -6.36 0.71 6.66
N THR A 45 -5.15 0.16 6.62
CA THR A 45 -4.01 0.68 7.40
C THR A 45 -3.57 2.05 6.89
N ALA A 46 -3.40 2.20 5.57
CA ALA A 46 -2.99 3.46 4.94
C ALA A 46 -4.03 4.58 5.16
N HIS A 47 -5.31 4.29 4.93
CA HIS A 47 -6.43 5.18 5.20
C HIS A 47 -6.45 5.64 6.66
N GLY A 48 -6.21 4.71 7.60
CA GLY A 48 -6.08 5.04 9.03
C GLY A 48 -4.98 6.05 9.32
N LEU A 49 -3.85 6.01 8.59
CA LEU A 49 -2.77 6.99 8.71
C LEU A 49 -3.13 8.33 8.06
N VAL A 50 -3.82 8.33 6.92
CA VAL A 50 -4.35 9.56 6.30
C VAL A 50 -5.27 10.30 7.26
N VAL A 51 -6.24 9.58 7.87
CA VAL A 51 -7.17 10.16 8.85
C VAL A 51 -6.44 10.70 10.08
N GLN A 52 -5.42 10.02 10.56
CA GLN A 52 -4.60 10.51 11.68
C GLN A 52 -3.83 11.77 11.29
N TYR A 53 -3.26 11.81 10.08
CA TYR A 53 -2.57 12.98 9.56
C TYR A 53 -3.50 14.19 9.44
N THR A 54 -4.65 14.06 8.79
CA THR A 54 -5.61 15.16 8.61
C THR A 54 -6.19 15.69 9.92
N LYS A 55 -6.32 14.83 10.94
CA LYS A 55 -6.71 15.22 12.31
C LYS A 55 -5.59 15.92 13.10
N GLY A 56 -4.39 16.03 12.54
CA GLY A 56 -3.24 16.63 13.21
C GLY A 56 -2.61 15.77 14.31
N THR A 57 -2.80 14.44 14.25
CA THR A 57 -2.26 13.49 15.24
C THR A 57 -0.72 13.51 15.28
N PHE A 58 -0.10 13.89 14.16
CA PHE A 58 1.36 13.99 14.01
C PHE A 58 1.88 15.44 14.06
N GLY A 59 1.07 16.40 14.50
CA GLY A 59 1.35 17.84 14.47
C GLY A 59 0.45 18.59 13.48
N THR A 60 0.78 19.86 13.19
CA THR A 60 0.01 20.66 12.23
C THR A 60 0.17 20.08 10.81
N PRO A 61 -0.92 19.68 10.13
CA PRO A 61 -0.84 19.16 8.77
C PRO A 61 -0.34 20.22 7.78
N ASP A 62 0.52 19.80 6.85
CA ASP A 62 0.82 20.60 5.67
C ASP A 62 -0.34 20.44 4.69
N THR A 63 -0.94 21.56 4.28
CA THR A 63 -2.14 21.55 3.43
C THR A 63 -1.91 20.99 2.03
N ARG A 64 -0.68 21.01 1.50
CA ARG A 64 -0.37 20.37 0.22
C ARG A 64 -0.31 18.86 0.39
N VAL A 65 0.40 18.41 1.44
CA VAL A 65 0.52 16.98 1.77
C VAL A 65 -0.85 16.38 2.10
N GLU A 66 -1.69 17.12 2.82
CA GLU A 66 -3.07 16.71 3.11
C GLU A 66 -3.90 16.54 1.83
N ASN A 67 -3.87 17.51 0.91
CA ASN A 67 -4.62 17.42 -0.35
C ASN A 67 -4.15 16.26 -1.23
N ASP A 68 -2.83 16.03 -1.31
CA ASP A 68 -2.27 14.91 -2.07
C ASP A 68 -2.68 13.56 -1.45
N LEU A 69 -2.62 13.45 -0.12
CA LEU A 69 -3.09 12.26 0.60
C LEU A 69 -4.59 11.99 0.38
N LEU A 70 -5.44 13.01 0.49
CA LEU A 70 -6.89 12.86 0.28
C LEU A 70 -7.20 12.44 -1.17
N THR A 71 -6.43 12.93 -2.13
CA THR A 71 -6.56 12.53 -3.54
C THR A 71 -6.16 11.07 -3.74
N LEU A 72 -5.02 10.65 -3.19
CA LEU A 72 -4.54 9.26 -3.27
C LEU A 72 -5.48 8.30 -2.53
N ASP A 73 -5.96 8.70 -1.35
CA ASP A 73 -6.94 7.94 -0.54
C ASP A 73 -8.24 7.73 -1.30
N LYS A 74 -8.77 8.80 -1.92
CA LYS A 74 -9.95 8.71 -2.77
C LYS A 74 -9.74 7.78 -3.97
N ASN A 75 -8.59 7.88 -4.66
CA ASN A 75 -8.29 7.03 -5.81
C ASN A 75 -8.20 5.55 -5.40
N ALA A 76 -7.58 5.25 -4.25
CA ALA A 76 -7.49 3.89 -3.72
C ALA A 76 -8.86 3.33 -3.32
N SER A 77 -9.69 4.16 -2.66
CA SER A 77 -11.07 3.83 -2.29
C SER A 77 -11.93 3.52 -3.52
N ASP A 78 -11.93 4.41 -4.52
CA ASP A 78 -12.73 4.25 -5.74
C ASP A 78 -12.31 2.98 -6.53
N ALA A 79 -11.01 2.67 -6.56
CA ALA A 79 -10.50 1.44 -7.18
C ALA A 79 -10.92 0.17 -6.42
N LEU A 80 -10.91 0.19 -5.09
CA LEU A 80 -11.40 -0.91 -4.26
C LEU A 80 -12.90 -1.12 -4.39
N VAL A 81 -13.70 -0.05 -4.46
CA VAL A 81 -15.15 -0.16 -4.71
C VAL A 81 -15.43 -0.86 -6.04
N THR A 82 -14.59 -0.65 -7.05
CA THR A 82 -14.70 -1.35 -8.34
C THR A 82 -14.45 -2.86 -8.20
N VAL A 83 -13.46 -3.24 -7.39
CA VAL A 83 -13.14 -4.64 -7.05
C VAL A 83 -14.28 -5.28 -6.26
N ASP A 84 -14.76 -4.64 -5.21
CA ASP A 84 -15.86 -5.12 -4.36
C ASP A 84 -17.16 -5.28 -5.16
N THR A 85 -17.47 -4.33 -6.04
CA THR A 85 -18.65 -4.40 -6.91
C THR A 85 -18.55 -5.58 -7.87
N ALA A 86 -17.36 -5.82 -8.46
CA ALA A 86 -17.15 -6.93 -9.37
C ALA A 86 -17.27 -8.31 -8.67
N GLU A 87 -16.76 -8.43 -7.43
CA GLU A 87 -16.94 -9.64 -6.60
C GLU A 87 -18.41 -9.83 -6.23
N ARG A 88 -19.09 -8.79 -5.73
CA ARG A 88 -20.49 -8.85 -5.30
C ARG A 88 -21.43 -9.22 -6.45
N ASP A 89 -21.22 -8.62 -7.62
CA ASP A 89 -22.09 -8.82 -8.78
C ASP A 89 -21.76 -10.14 -9.52
N GLY A 90 -20.76 -10.91 -9.05
CA GLY A 90 -20.39 -12.21 -9.60
C GLY A 90 -19.81 -12.15 -11.01
N THR A 91 -19.40 -10.96 -11.45
CA THR A 91 -18.87 -10.70 -12.81
C THR A 91 -17.44 -11.19 -12.99
N GLY A 92 -16.81 -11.65 -11.90
CA GLY A 92 -15.43 -12.13 -11.87
C GLY A 92 -14.44 -10.99 -11.74
N LEU A 93 -13.40 -11.18 -10.93
CA LEU A 93 -12.32 -10.21 -10.78
C LEU A 93 -11.48 -10.17 -12.07
N GLY A 94 -11.73 -9.16 -12.91
CA GLY A 94 -10.83 -8.85 -14.00
C GLY A 94 -9.44 -8.52 -13.45
N SER A 95 -8.38 -9.14 -14.00
CA SER A 95 -6.99 -8.89 -13.60
C SER A 95 -6.61 -7.41 -13.63
N THR A 96 -7.23 -6.64 -14.52
CA THR A 96 -7.08 -5.18 -14.61
C THR A 96 -7.60 -4.44 -13.37
N ALA A 97 -8.76 -4.81 -12.82
CA ALA A 97 -9.34 -4.12 -11.66
C ALA A 97 -8.48 -4.36 -10.41
N VAL A 98 -8.05 -5.61 -10.19
CA VAL A 98 -7.12 -5.96 -9.11
C VAL A 98 -5.78 -5.24 -9.26
N ALA A 99 -5.26 -5.14 -10.49
CA ALA A 99 -4.02 -4.41 -10.77
C ALA A 99 -4.15 -2.90 -10.49
N LEU A 100 -5.26 -2.28 -10.87
CA LEU A 100 -5.54 -0.87 -10.60
C LEU A 100 -5.68 -0.58 -9.10
N ALA A 101 -6.42 -1.43 -8.38
CA ALA A 101 -6.55 -1.31 -6.93
C ALA A 101 -5.20 -1.50 -6.22
N THR A 102 -4.39 -2.48 -6.66
CA THR A 102 -3.03 -2.66 -6.16
C THR A 102 -2.19 -1.39 -6.36
N GLN A 103 -2.15 -0.86 -7.59
CA GLN A 103 -1.36 0.33 -7.91
C GLN A 103 -1.79 1.55 -7.09
N ALA A 104 -3.10 1.77 -6.93
CA ALA A 104 -3.61 2.92 -6.17
C ALA A 104 -3.27 2.81 -4.68
N VAL A 105 -3.42 1.63 -4.07
CA VAL A 105 -3.06 1.39 -2.67
C VAL A 105 -1.55 1.48 -2.46
N THR A 106 -0.74 0.95 -3.39
CA THR A 106 0.72 1.09 -3.34
C THR A 106 1.14 2.56 -3.44
N ALA A 107 0.56 3.35 -4.35
CA ALA A 107 0.87 4.77 -4.48
C ALA A 107 0.57 5.55 -3.18
N LEU A 108 -0.55 5.24 -2.52
CA LEU A 108 -0.88 5.83 -1.21
C LEU A 108 0.14 5.42 -0.13
N ALA A 109 0.46 4.13 -0.03
CA ALA A 109 1.41 3.61 0.95
C ALA A 109 2.83 4.18 0.75
N ASP A 110 3.30 4.27 -0.50
CA ASP A 110 4.59 4.84 -0.86
C ASP A 110 4.67 6.33 -0.53
N TYR A 111 3.57 7.06 -0.75
CA TYR A 111 3.49 8.47 -0.40
C TYR A 111 3.60 8.68 1.12
N LEU A 112 2.86 7.89 1.91
CA LEU A 112 2.94 7.90 3.38
C LEU A 112 4.37 7.59 3.86
N ALA A 113 5.01 6.57 3.27
CA ALA A 113 6.37 6.18 3.62
C ALA A 113 7.40 7.27 3.26
N THR A 114 7.30 7.87 2.07
CA THR A 114 8.20 8.93 1.60
C THR A 114 8.11 10.18 2.48
N HIS A 115 6.91 10.50 2.97
CA HIS A 115 6.67 11.63 3.85
C HIS A 115 6.83 11.30 5.35
N ASN A 116 7.25 10.08 5.69
CA ASN A 116 7.39 9.57 7.06
C ASN A 116 6.11 9.73 7.92
N ILE A 117 4.94 9.67 7.29
CA ILE A 117 3.65 9.84 7.97
C ILE A 117 3.30 8.51 8.64
N GLY A 118 3.05 8.55 9.95
CA GLY A 118 2.82 7.35 10.76
C GLY A 118 4.09 6.75 11.37
N LYS A 119 5.28 7.22 11.00
CA LYS A 119 6.52 6.88 11.71
C LYS A 119 6.72 7.86 12.85
N THR A 120 6.72 7.34 14.09
CA THR A 120 7.14 8.16 15.23
C THR A 120 8.65 8.44 15.10
N THR A 121 9.10 9.58 15.61
CA THR A 121 10.47 10.12 15.49
C THR A 121 11.62 9.19 15.95
N GLY A 122 11.33 7.96 16.41
CA GLY A 122 12.30 6.93 16.76
C GLY A 122 12.77 6.03 15.60
N GLU A 123 12.09 6.01 14.44
CA GLU A 123 12.41 5.08 13.34
C GLU A 123 13.36 5.66 12.27
N ASN A 124 13.80 6.92 12.42
CA ASN A 124 14.70 7.62 11.49
C ASN A 124 16.14 7.75 12.02
N LYS A 125 16.59 6.88 12.92
CA LYS A 125 17.97 6.90 13.45
C LYS A 125 18.84 5.79 12.91
#